data_AF-A0A368C915-F1
#
_entry.id   AF-A0A368C915-F1
#
_cell.length_a   1.000
_cell.length_b   1.000
_cell.length_c   1.000
_cell.angle_alpha   90.00
_cell.angle_beta   90.00
_cell.angle_gamma   90.00
#
_symmetry.space_group_name_H-M   'P 1'
#
loop_
_entity.id
_entity.type
_entity.pdbx_description
1 polymer ?
#
loop_
_entity_poly.entity_id
_entity_poly.type
_entity_poly.pdbx_seq_one_letter_code
_entity_poly.pdbx_strand_id
1 'polypeptide(L)'
;MSQVWSCNEWDPLEEVIVGNPLGARFPHADPSTRLAEYPDRDLAAIPQGHFPDQIIEETEEDLQSFVDVLEAGGVTVRRPDTWPHEQTISTVQWETQGYYNYCPRDVLLVIGDTIIETP
;
A
#
# COMPACT_ATOMS: atom_id res chain seq x y z
N MET A 1 6.87 7.23 26.75
CA MET A 1 5.75 7.91 26.07
C MET A 1 5.45 7.12 24.80
N SER A 2 4.20 7.09 24.32
CA SER A 2 3.88 6.42 23.05
C SER A 2 4.74 7.02 21.93
N GLN A 3 5.28 6.18 21.04
CA GLN A 3 5.96 6.64 19.82
C GLN A 3 4.97 7.04 18.72
N VAL A 4 3.67 6.76 18.92
CA VAL A 4 2.61 7.11 17.98
C VAL A 4 1.85 8.32 18.52
N TRP A 5 1.75 9.36 17.71
CA TRP A 5 0.87 10.51 17.95
C TRP A 5 0.53 11.22 16.63
N SER A 6 -0.74 11.25 16.24
CA SER A 6 -1.24 12.14 15.16
C SER A 6 -2.72 12.45 15.34
N CYS A 7 -3.10 13.74 15.29
CA CYS A 7 -4.48 14.18 15.48
C CYS A 7 -5.01 15.09 14.35
N ASN A 8 -4.18 15.37 13.35
CA ASN A 8 -4.51 16.13 12.16
C ASN A 8 -3.48 15.87 11.06
N GLU A 9 -3.67 16.48 9.90
CA GLU A 9 -2.89 16.20 8.69
C GLU A 9 -1.86 17.30 8.35
N TRP A 10 -1.58 18.26 9.25
CA TRP A 10 -0.77 19.44 8.93
C TRP A 10 0.24 19.88 10.00
N ASP A 11 0.15 19.36 11.22
CA ASP A 11 1.18 19.60 12.23
C ASP A 11 2.55 19.07 11.75
N PRO A 12 3.67 19.60 12.28
CA PRO A 12 5.00 19.18 11.87
C PRO A 12 5.16 17.65 11.94
N LEU A 13 5.53 17.05 10.80
CA LEU A 13 5.69 15.60 10.68
C LEU A 13 6.98 15.13 11.35
N GLU A 14 6.90 14.11 12.22
CA GLU A 14 8.07 13.54 12.91
C GLU A 14 8.44 12.13 12.41
N GLU A 15 7.45 11.27 12.15
CA GLU A 15 7.65 9.90 11.63
C GLU A 15 6.54 9.53 10.63
N VAL A 16 6.89 8.80 9.57
CA VAL A 16 5.96 8.43 8.49
C VAL A 16 6.26 7.06 7.91
N ILE A 17 5.22 6.35 7.47
CA ILE A 17 5.34 5.11 6.70
C ILE A 17 5.21 5.45 5.21
N VAL A 18 6.25 5.13 4.43
CA VAL A 18 6.23 5.23 2.95
C VAL A 18 6.13 3.82 2.38
N GLY A 19 5.26 3.63 1.39
CA GLY A 19 4.95 2.31 0.84
C GLY A 19 6.09 1.62 0.11
N ASN A 20 5.84 0.37 -0.27
CA ASN A 20 6.75 -0.49 -1.01
C ASN A 20 6.07 -1.01 -2.30
N PRO A 21 6.60 -0.68 -3.50
CA PRO A 21 6.04 -1.10 -4.77
C PRO A 21 6.47 -2.54 -5.14
N LEU A 22 7.48 -3.11 -4.48
CA LEU A 22 8.03 -4.41 -4.82
C LEU A 22 6.98 -5.52 -4.63
N GLY A 23 6.88 -6.40 -5.63
CA GLY A 23 5.91 -7.49 -5.61
C GLY A 23 4.47 -7.04 -5.88
N ALA A 24 4.23 -5.77 -6.25
CA ALA A 24 2.90 -5.29 -6.58
C ALA A 24 2.30 -6.03 -7.79
N ARG A 25 1.00 -6.28 -7.71
CA ARG A 25 0.22 -7.02 -8.71
C ARG A 25 -1.04 -6.23 -9.05
N PHE A 26 -1.62 -6.52 -10.21
CA PHE A 26 -3.01 -6.16 -10.43
C PHE A 26 -3.92 -6.91 -9.44
N PRO A 27 -5.02 -6.30 -8.99
CA PRO A 27 -5.90 -6.92 -8.00
C PRO A 27 -6.55 -8.17 -8.58
N HIS A 28 -6.85 -9.16 -7.73
CA HIS A 28 -7.53 -10.36 -8.18
C HIS A 28 -8.87 -10.03 -8.85
N ALA A 29 -9.16 -10.67 -9.99
CA ALA A 29 -10.37 -10.38 -10.75
C ALA A 29 -11.61 -11.00 -10.09
N ASP A 30 -12.27 -10.23 -9.22
CA ASP A 30 -13.51 -10.62 -8.55
C ASP A 30 -14.56 -9.49 -8.58
N PRO A 31 -15.82 -9.76 -8.18
CA PRO A 31 -16.88 -8.75 -8.18
C PRO A 31 -16.58 -7.49 -7.36
N SER A 32 -15.78 -7.60 -6.29
CA SER A 32 -15.37 -6.47 -5.44
C SER A 32 -14.36 -5.58 -6.16
N THR A 33 -13.33 -6.16 -6.79
CA THR A 33 -12.36 -5.45 -7.63
C THR A 33 -13.05 -4.73 -8.78
N ARG A 34 -14.02 -5.39 -9.45
CA ARG A 34 -14.79 -4.73 -10.51
C ARG A 34 -15.55 -3.53 -9.97
N LEU A 35 -16.20 -3.66 -8.82
CA LEU A 35 -16.99 -2.57 -8.25
C LEU A 35 -16.11 -1.38 -7.83
N ALA A 36 -14.96 -1.65 -7.22
CA ALA A 36 -14.10 -0.62 -6.64
C ALA A 36 -13.17 0.05 -7.66
N GLU A 37 -12.55 -0.73 -8.57
CA GLU A 37 -11.41 -0.28 -9.38
C GLU A 37 -11.72 -0.27 -10.89
N TYR A 38 -12.54 -1.21 -11.36
CA TYR A 38 -12.79 -1.41 -12.80
C TYR A 38 -14.29 -1.52 -13.13
N PRO A 39 -15.13 -0.52 -12.79
CA PRO A 39 -16.59 -0.63 -12.89
C PRO A 39 -17.10 -0.85 -14.31
N ASP A 40 -16.33 -0.37 -15.30
CA ASP A 40 -16.67 -0.44 -16.72
C ASP A 40 -16.13 -1.69 -17.43
N ARG A 41 -15.54 -2.65 -16.70
CA ARG A 41 -14.93 -3.85 -17.28
C ARG A 41 -15.62 -5.12 -16.81
N ASP A 42 -15.75 -6.09 -17.71
CA ASP A 42 -16.07 -7.47 -17.31
C ASP A 42 -14.92 -8.08 -16.52
N LEU A 43 -15.21 -9.03 -15.62
CA LEU A 43 -14.20 -9.68 -14.76
C LEU A 43 -13.04 -10.27 -15.56
N ALA A 44 -13.34 -10.90 -16.70
CA ALA A 44 -12.32 -11.50 -17.57
C ALA A 44 -11.42 -10.47 -18.28
N ALA A 45 -11.79 -9.19 -18.28
CA ALA A 45 -11.03 -8.10 -18.89
C ALA A 45 -10.26 -7.25 -17.85
N ILE A 46 -10.37 -7.59 -16.56
CA ILE A 46 -9.55 -6.98 -15.51
C ILE A 46 -8.11 -7.49 -15.67
N PRO A 47 -7.10 -6.61 -15.73
CA PRO A 47 -5.70 -7.03 -15.82
C PRO A 47 -5.32 -7.89 -14.62
N GLN A 48 -4.46 -8.88 -14.82
CA GLN A 48 -4.01 -9.83 -13.78
C GLN A 48 -2.49 -9.97 -13.86
N GLY A 49 -1.87 -10.39 -12.74
CA GLY A 49 -0.42 -10.63 -12.68
C GLY A 49 0.37 -9.46 -12.12
N HIS A 50 1.70 -9.50 -12.28
CA HIS A 50 2.59 -8.45 -11.81
C HIS A 50 2.46 -7.19 -12.67
N PHE A 51 2.72 -6.02 -12.09
CA PHE A 51 2.94 -4.82 -12.88
C PHE A 51 4.25 -4.95 -13.68
N PRO A 52 4.36 -4.30 -14.85
CA PRO A 52 5.59 -4.25 -15.63
C PRO A 52 6.79 -3.81 -14.79
N ASP A 53 7.93 -4.51 -14.91
CA ASP A 53 9.14 -4.25 -14.11
C ASP A 53 9.59 -2.79 -14.21
N GLN A 54 9.52 -2.18 -15.40
CA GLN A 54 9.85 -0.78 -15.60
C GLN A 54 9.05 0.16 -14.68
N ILE A 55 7.75 -0.10 -14.48
CA ILE A 55 6.90 0.73 -13.61
C ILE A 55 7.34 0.56 -12.15
N ILE A 56 7.67 -0.67 -11.73
CA ILE A 56 8.13 -0.95 -10.37
C ILE A 56 9.48 -0.29 -10.10
N GLU A 57 10.42 -0.40 -11.04
CA GLU A 57 11.76 0.18 -10.93
C GLU A 57 11.70 1.72 -10.87
N GLU A 58 10.97 2.36 -11.79
CA GLU A 58 10.79 3.82 -11.81
C GLU A 58 10.08 4.31 -10.54
N THR A 59 9.06 3.58 -10.07
CA THR A 59 8.33 3.96 -8.84
C THR A 59 9.22 3.82 -7.60
N GLU A 60 10.08 2.81 -7.52
CA GLU A 60 11.01 2.65 -6.41
C GLU A 60 12.09 3.75 -6.41
N GLU A 61 12.57 4.17 -7.60
CA GLU A 61 13.45 5.34 -7.74
C GLU A 61 12.78 6.64 -7.25
N ASP A 62 11.54 6.88 -7.66
CA ASP A 62 10.75 8.04 -7.25
C ASP A 62 10.49 8.03 -5.72
N LEU A 63 10.13 6.87 -5.17
CA LEU A 63 9.92 6.71 -3.72
C LEU A 63 11.20 6.93 -2.94
N GLN A 64 12.34 6.42 -3.41
CA GLN A 64 13.62 6.66 -2.73
C GLN A 64 13.96 8.15 -2.72
N SER A 65 13.74 8.86 -3.83
CA SER A 65 13.92 10.31 -3.89
C SER A 65 13.00 11.05 -2.92
N PHE A 66 11.75 10.59 -2.76
CA PHE A 66 10.80 11.14 -1.79
C PHE A 66 11.24 10.88 -0.34
N VAL A 67 11.72 9.68 -0.03
CA VAL A 67 12.27 9.31 1.28
C VAL A 67 13.46 10.20 1.63
N ASP A 68 14.41 10.36 0.70
CA ASP A 68 15.60 11.19 0.91
C ASP A 68 15.24 12.64 1.26
N VAL A 69 14.20 13.20 0.63
CA VAL A 69 13.70 14.55 0.94
C VAL A 69 13.11 14.63 2.35
N LEU A 70 12.32 13.63 2.77
CA LEU A 70 11.73 13.58 4.11
C LEU A 70 12.80 13.45 5.20
N GLU A 71 13.77 12.56 4.99
CA GLU A 71 14.88 12.34 5.93
C GLU A 71 15.78 13.58 6.01
N ALA A 72 16.05 14.25 4.89
CA ALA A 72 16.75 15.55 4.88
C ALA A 72 15.98 16.64 5.65
N GLY A 73 14.65 16.53 5.72
CA GLY A 73 13.78 17.35 6.56
C GLY A 73 13.74 16.95 8.04
N GLY A 74 14.45 15.90 8.44
CA GLY A 74 14.48 15.40 9.82
C GLY A 74 13.34 14.45 10.18
N VAL A 75 12.54 14.00 9.21
CA VAL A 75 11.45 13.04 9.41
C VAL A 75 12.01 11.62 9.44
N THR A 76 11.58 10.82 10.42
CA THR A 76 11.89 9.38 10.45
C THR A 76 11.02 8.65 9.43
N VAL A 77 11.62 7.89 8.52
CA VAL A 77 10.87 7.10 7.53
C VAL A 77 10.89 5.62 7.89
N ARG A 78 9.73 4.96 7.81
CA ARG A 78 9.56 3.52 7.89
C ARG A 78 9.04 3.00 6.55
N ARG A 79 9.42 1.78 6.19
CA ARG A 79 8.92 1.11 4.98
C ARG A 79 8.43 -0.30 5.30
N PRO A 80 7.34 -0.78 4.68
CA PRO A 80 6.86 -2.13 4.86
C PRO A 80 7.76 -3.14 4.15
N ASP A 81 7.87 -4.33 4.72
CA ASP A 81 8.58 -5.45 4.10
C ASP A 81 7.92 -5.87 2.78
N THR A 82 8.72 -6.44 1.89
CA THR A 82 8.21 -7.07 0.66
C THR A 82 7.42 -8.32 1.00
N TRP A 83 6.26 -8.50 0.36
CA TRP A 83 5.37 -9.63 0.60
C TRP A 83 5.14 -10.46 -0.68
N PRO A 84 5.02 -11.81 -0.61
CA PRO A 84 4.78 -12.66 -1.77
C PRO A 84 3.30 -12.60 -2.20
N HIS A 85 2.90 -11.48 -2.81
CA HIS A 85 1.50 -11.21 -3.20
C HIS A 85 0.93 -12.20 -4.22
N GLU A 86 1.75 -13.01 -4.89
CA GLU A 86 1.28 -14.10 -5.77
C GLU A 86 0.69 -15.30 -5.01
N GLN A 87 0.95 -15.41 -3.70
CA GLN A 87 0.41 -16.52 -2.91
C GLN A 87 -1.09 -16.38 -2.73
N THR A 88 -1.77 -17.53 -2.82
CA THR A 88 -3.20 -17.60 -2.58
C THR A 88 -3.52 -17.36 -1.11
N ILE A 89 -4.45 -16.46 -0.85
CA ILE A 89 -5.07 -16.20 0.45
C ILE A 89 -6.49 -16.76 0.38
N SER A 90 -6.88 -17.58 1.35
CA SER A 90 -8.20 -18.23 1.35
C SER A 90 -8.82 -18.27 2.74
N THR A 91 -10.14 -18.14 2.78
CA THR A 91 -10.99 -18.43 3.91
C THR A 91 -11.99 -19.52 3.53
N VAL A 92 -12.87 -19.92 4.45
CA VAL A 92 -13.96 -20.87 4.12
C VAL A 92 -15.00 -20.30 3.15
N GLN A 93 -14.96 -18.99 2.86
CA GLN A 93 -15.96 -18.30 2.03
C GLN A 93 -15.42 -17.86 0.68
N TRP A 94 -14.12 -17.62 0.55
CA TRP A 94 -13.52 -17.02 -0.65
C TRP A 94 -12.02 -17.33 -0.75
N GLU A 95 -11.47 -17.09 -1.93
CA GLU A 95 -10.07 -17.25 -2.28
C GLU A 95 -9.64 -16.05 -3.14
N THR A 96 -8.42 -15.56 -2.94
CA THR A 96 -7.86 -14.42 -3.68
C THR A 96 -6.32 -14.48 -3.69
N GLN A 97 -5.67 -13.50 -4.31
CA GLN A 97 -4.24 -13.25 -4.23
C GLN A 97 -4.00 -11.85 -3.62
N GLY A 98 -2.76 -11.56 -3.22
CA GLY A 98 -2.39 -10.25 -2.70
C GLY A 98 -2.41 -9.14 -3.77
N TYR A 99 -2.46 -7.89 -3.30
CA TYR A 99 -2.47 -6.69 -4.16
C TYR A 99 -1.10 -5.99 -4.19
N TYR A 100 -0.76 -5.21 -3.17
CA TYR A 100 0.54 -4.53 -3.00
C TYR A 100 0.71 -3.96 -1.59
N ASN A 101 1.90 -3.46 -1.25
CA ASN A 101 2.20 -2.69 -0.02
C ASN A 101 2.53 -1.21 -0.31
N TYR A 102 2.08 -0.67 -1.45
CA TYR A 102 2.41 0.68 -1.92
C TYR A 102 1.62 1.81 -1.22
N CYS A 103 0.37 1.58 -0.81
CA CYS A 103 -0.50 2.59 -0.21
C CYS A 103 -0.79 2.30 1.27
N PRO A 104 0.10 2.65 2.23
CA PRO A 104 -0.16 2.40 3.65
C PRO A 104 -1.39 3.16 4.18
N ARG A 105 -1.78 4.26 3.54
CA ARG A 105 -2.94 5.08 3.93
C ARG A 105 -4.29 4.36 3.74
N ASP A 106 -4.34 3.34 2.89
CA ASP A 106 -5.58 2.61 2.59
C ASP A 106 -5.99 1.67 3.73
N VAL A 107 -5.01 1.18 4.49
CA VAL A 107 -5.21 0.10 5.49
C VAL A 107 -4.90 0.52 6.93
N LEU A 108 -4.24 1.67 7.13
CA LEU A 108 -3.85 2.16 8.45
C LEU A 108 -4.42 3.57 8.71
N LEU A 109 -5.06 3.73 9.87
CA LEU A 109 -5.53 5.02 10.38
C LEU A 109 -4.91 5.31 11.75
N VAL A 110 -4.30 6.49 11.91
CA VAL A 110 -3.75 6.94 13.20
C VAL A 110 -4.70 7.97 13.82
N ILE A 111 -5.11 7.75 15.07
CA ILE A 111 -5.92 8.69 15.86
C ILE A 111 -5.31 8.84 17.25
N GLY A 112 -4.74 10.01 17.53
CA GLY A 112 -3.98 10.25 18.74
C GLY A 112 -2.82 9.27 18.81
N ASP A 113 -2.77 8.50 19.90
CA ASP A 113 -1.72 7.51 20.17
C ASP A 113 -2.06 6.08 19.69
N THR A 114 -3.13 5.91 18.92
CA THR A 114 -3.62 4.60 18.45
C THR A 114 -3.48 4.46 16.93
N ILE A 115 -2.94 3.32 16.49
CA ILE A 115 -2.99 2.86 15.09
C ILE A 115 -4.13 1.84 14.95
N ILE A 116 -4.96 2.02 13.92
CA ILE A 116 -6.10 1.16 13.60
C ILE A 116 -5.84 0.51 12.24
N GLU A 117 -5.82 -0.81 12.19
CA GLU A 117 -5.91 -1.60 10.95
C GLU A 117 -7.38 -1.63 10.51
N THR A 118 -7.70 -1.05 9.35
CA THR A 118 -9.07 -0.97 8.83
C THR A 118 -9.53 -2.33 8.30
N PRO A 119 -10.84 -2.64 8.35
CA PRO A 119 -11.36 -3.95 7.94
C PRO A 119 -11.23 -4.24 6.43
#